data_AF-A0A9R1I8B9-F1
#
_entry.id   AF-A0A9R1I8B9-F1
#
_cell.length_a   1.000
_cell.length_b   1.000
_cell.length_c   1.000
_cell.angle_alpha   90.00
_cell.angle_beta   90.00
_cell.angle_gamma   90.00
#
_symmetry.space_group_name_H-M   'P 1'
#
loop_
_entity.id
_entity.type
_entity.pdbx_description
1 polymer ?
#
loop_
_entity_poly.entity_id
_entity_poly.type
_entity_poly.pdbx_seq_one_letter_code
_entity_poly.pdbx_strand_id
1 'polypeptide(L)'
;MAQPSAAARKPSAAPTVVLTLVLALASASLLFLLVHLSPSSPSAHPHPHRRLRLRGAHLRHGGATPHQIPFDPVIADLEHRLDDREWERLAAAGLHAPGMESAPVPEDLADYEDEYINDAARFNMTLRVAALFPKIDVDPADDAVTGAELAAWNLASARREVLHRTARELDLHDRDHDGRVAFSEYERPSWAWRFDDNNSTSDGMGWWKEGHFNAADMDGDGFLNLTEFNNFLHPADTTNPKLIHWLCKEEVRERDKDNDGKLNFQEFYNGLFYSVRHYDDETSTDDSNGSDAPARKSFSQLDLDNDGLLSADELKPIIGKLHPAENFYAKQQADYVISQADTNKDGQLSLNEMIENPYVFYSALFTEDDYGSHDELR
;
A
#
# COMPACT_ATOMS: atom_id res chain seq x y z
N MET A 1 -95.56 45.40 31.44
CA MET A 1 -94.15 45.83 31.53
C MET A 1 -93.39 44.82 32.37
N ALA A 2 -92.16 44.51 31.96
CA ALA A 2 -91.13 43.66 32.58
C ALA A 2 -91.12 42.14 32.25
N GLN A 3 -89.91 41.68 31.93
CA GLN A 3 -89.45 40.48 31.20
C GLN A 3 -89.53 39.15 31.97
N PRO A 4 -89.29 38.02 31.27
CA PRO A 4 -88.48 36.95 31.84
C PRO A 4 -87.22 36.65 31.01
N SER A 5 -86.10 36.80 31.70
CA SER A 5 -84.82 36.08 31.66
C SER A 5 -84.52 35.16 30.46
N ALA A 6 -83.46 35.51 29.72
CA ALA A 6 -82.79 34.62 28.77
C ALA A 6 -81.90 33.62 29.50
N ALA A 7 -82.27 32.33 29.48
CA ALA A 7 -81.39 31.24 29.88
C ALA A 7 -80.58 30.76 28.67
N ALA A 8 -79.28 31.05 28.68
CA ALA A 8 -78.32 30.57 27.69
C ALA A 8 -78.18 29.03 27.79
N ARG A 9 -78.57 28.30 26.73
CA ARG A 9 -78.24 26.89 26.57
C ARG A 9 -76.76 26.77 26.19
N LYS A 10 -75.97 26.14 27.07
CA LYS A 10 -74.58 25.75 26.80
C LYS A 10 -74.52 24.84 25.55
N PRO A 11 -73.59 25.04 24.61
CA PRO A 11 -73.40 24.13 23.49
C PRO A 11 -72.93 22.76 24.02
N SER A 12 -73.60 21.70 23.58
CA SER A 12 -73.21 20.32 23.85
C SER A 12 -71.82 20.07 23.24
N ALA A 13 -70.83 19.77 24.09
CA ALA A 13 -69.46 19.45 23.69
C ALA A 13 -69.31 18.00 23.15
N ALA A 14 -70.39 17.23 23.12
CA ALA A 14 -70.37 15.82 22.69
C ALA A 14 -69.85 15.59 21.26
N PRO A 15 -70.28 16.34 20.21
CA PRO A 15 -69.84 16.05 18.85
C PRO A 15 -68.37 16.43 18.61
N THR A 16 -67.87 17.47 19.28
CA THR A 16 -66.47 17.90 19.19
C THR A 16 -65.52 16.90 19.86
N VAL A 17 -65.91 16.33 21.01
CA VAL A 17 -65.10 15.31 21.70
C VAL A 17 -65.02 14.02 20.87
N VAL A 18 -66.13 13.61 20.26
CA VAL A 18 -66.17 12.42 19.39
C VAL A 18 -65.30 12.63 18.15
N LEU A 19 -65.35 13.80 17.51
CA LEU A 19 -64.52 14.09 16.35
C LEU A 19 -63.02 14.11 16.69
N THR A 20 -62.63 14.67 17.84
CA THR A 20 -61.24 14.65 18.30
C THR A 20 -60.74 13.26 18.64
N LEU A 21 -61.61 12.39 19.19
CA LEU A 21 -61.27 11.00 19.48
C LEU A 21 -61.07 10.17 18.21
N VAL A 22 -61.93 10.38 17.20
CA VAL A 22 -61.80 9.70 15.90
C VAL A 22 -60.52 10.14 15.18
N LEU A 23 -60.20 11.44 15.19
CA LEU A 23 -58.95 11.95 14.59
C LEU A 23 -57.71 11.43 15.33
N ALA A 24 -57.74 11.38 16.67
CA ALA A 24 -56.64 10.83 17.46
C ALA A 24 -56.42 9.33 17.20
N LEU A 25 -57.50 8.55 17.10
CA LEU A 25 -57.43 7.13 16.77
C LEU A 25 -56.92 6.92 15.34
N ALA A 26 -57.35 7.74 14.38
CA ALA A 26 -56.85 7.69 13.00
C ALA A 26 -55.35 8.04 12.91
N SER A 27 -54.89 9.06 13.63
CA SER A 27 -53.46 9.42 13.69
C SER A 27 -52.63 8.34 14.39
N ALA A 28 -53.14 7.73 15.45
CA ALA A 28 -52.46 6.63 16.14
C ALA A 28 -52.38 5.39 15.24
N SER A 29 -53.43 5.11 14.48
CA SER A 29 -53.45 4.00 13.51
C SER A 29 -52.47 4.24 12.37
N LEU A 30 -52.36 5.48 11.88
CA LEU A 30 -51.39 5.86 10.84
C LEU A 30 -49.95 5.78 11.35
N LEU A 31 -49.68 6.24 12.57
CA LEU A 31 -48.37 6.10 13.21
C LEU A 31 -48.01 4.64 13.44
N PHE A 32 -48.96 3.82 13.87
CA PHE A 32 -48.76 2.38 14.02
C PHE A 32 -48.45 1.72 12.66
N LEU A 33 -49.18 2.09 11.60
CA LEU A 33 -48.93 1.61 10.25
C LEU A 33 -47.54 2.05 9.74
N LEU A 34 -47.12 3.28 10.01
CA LEU A 34 -45.80 3.79 9.64
C LEU A 34 -44.66 3.13 10.42
N VAL A 35 -44.86 2.79 11.70
CA VAL A 35 -43.89 2.02 12.49
C VAL A 35 -43.79 0.58 11.97
N HIS A 36 -44.88 0.01 11.46
CA HIS A 36 -44.90 -1.35 10.90
C HIS A 36 -44.52 -1.44 9.41
N LEU A 37 -44.56 -0.33 8.67
CA LEU A 37 -44.12 -0.23 7.28
C LEU A 37 -42.73 0.39 7.13
N SER A 38 -42.16 0.95 8.19
CA SER A 38 -40.72 1.20 8.26
C SER A 38 -40.01 -0.14 8.10
N PRO A 39 -39.12 -0.30 7.10
CA PRO A 39 -38.35 -1.52 6.97
C PRO A 39 -37.51 -1.68 8.23
N SER A 40 -37.94 -2.58 9.10
CA SER A 40 -37.12 -3.09 10.19
C SER A 40 -35.96 -3.81 9.54
N SER A 41 -34.80 -3.17 9.49
CA SER A 41 -33.54 -3.85 9.20
C SER A 41 -33.37 -5.00 10.20
N PRO A 42 -33.35 -6.26 9.76
CA PRO A 42 -32.93 -7.35 10.60
C PRO A 42 -31.45 -7.58 10.32
N SER A 43 -30.58 -7.05 11.19
CA SER A 43 -29.32 -7.74 11.46
C SER A 43 -29.10 -7.73 12.97
N ALA A 44 -29.28 -8.91 13.55
CA ALA A 44 -28.96 -9.22 14.93
C ALA A 44 -27.70 -10.09 14.96
N HIS A 45 -26.58 -9.54 14.49
CA HIS A 45 -25.23 -9.96 14.86
C HIS A 45 -24.32 -8.73 14.76
N PRO A 46 -23.83 -8.15 15.87
CA PRO A 46 -22.79 -7.15 15.80
C PRO A 46 -21.48 -7.86 15.47
N HIS A 47 -21.21 -8.07 14.19
CA HIS A 47 -19.81 -8.07 13.78
C HIS A 47 -19.27 -6.67 14.11
N PRO A 48 -18.13 -6.54 14.80
CA PRO A 48 -17.52 -5.23 14.95
C PRO A 48 -17.39 -4.65 13.54
N HIS A 49 -17.97 -3.48 13.30
CA HIS A 49 -17.82 -2.80 12.02
C HIS A 49 -16.33 -2.50 11.88
N ARG A 50 -15.64 -3.30 11.07
CA ARG A 50 -14.23 -3.07 10.75
C ARG A 50 -14.14 -1.73 10.06
N ARG A 51 -13.54 -0.74 10.72
CA ARG A 51 -13.46 0.62 10.21
C ARG A 51 -12.35 0.66 9.18
N LEU A 52 -12.67 1.05 7.96
CA LEU A 52 -11.65 1.31 6.95
C LEU A 52 -10.88 2.56 7.33
N ARG A 53 -9.56 2.53 7.16
CA ARG A 53 -8.70 3.69 7.29
C ARG A 53 -7.82 3.81 6.06
N LEU A 54 -7.80 5.00 5.47
CA LEU A 54 -6.84 5.32 4.42
C LEU A 54 -5.42 5.30 5.01
N ARG A 55 -4.46 4.84 4.22
CA ARG A 55 -3.08 4.75 4.67
C ARG A 55 -2.42 6.10 4.44
N GLY A 56 -2.13 6.84 5.51
CA GLY A 56 -1.27 8.02 5.43
C GLY A 56 0.18 7.64 5.10
N ALA A 57 0.95 8.57 4.53
CA ALA A 57 2.36 8.41 4.16
C ALA A 57 3.23 7.79 5.30
N HIS A 58 2.91 8.10 6.56
CA HIS A 58 3.57 7.61 7.77
C HIS A 58 3.59 6.08 7.95
N LEU A 59 2.56 5.37 7.47
CA LEU A 59 2.43 3.91 7.67
C LEU A 59 3.15 3.09 6.58
N ARG A 60 3.79 3.75 5.61
CA ARG A 60 4.45 3.05 4.48
C ARG A 60 5.96 2.94 4.62
N HIS A 61 6.60 3.65 5.56
CA HIS A 61 8.06 3.75 5.67
C HIS A 61 8.65 3.47 7.06
N GLY A 62 7.84 3.00 8.02
CA GLY A 62 8.32 2.42 9.28
C GLY A 62 8.45 0.92 9.13
N GLY A 63 9.68 0.38 9.14
CA GLY A 63 9.94 -1.05 8.97
C GLY A 63 9.02 -1.92 9.83
N ALA A 64 8.09 -2.62 9.16
CA ALA A 64 7.25 -3.74 9.60
C ALA A 64 5.86 -3.74 8.92
N THR A 65 5.44 -2.70 8.20
CA THR A 65 4.20 -2.76 7.42
C THR A 65 4.44 -3.43 6.06
N PRO A 66 3.61 -4.41 5.64
CA PRO A 66 3.78 -5.06 4.34
C PRO A 66 3.67 -4.03 3.21
N HIS A 67 4.51 -4.13 2.18
CA HIS A 67 4.35 -3.40 0.92
C HIS A 67 2.95 -3.71 0.34
N GLN A 68 2.00 -2.82 0.57
CA GLN A 68 0.61 -3.02 0.18
C GLN A 68 0.27 -2.06 -0.96
N ILE A 69 -0.32 -2.58 -2.02
CA ILE A 69 -0.67 -1.80 -3.20
C ILE A 69 -2.18 -1.51 -3.14
N PRO A 70 -2.61 -0.25 -3.33
CA PRO A 70 -4.05 0.06 -3.36
C PRO A 70 -4.71 -0.69 -4.52
N PHE A 71 -5.68 -1.55 -4.21
CA PHE A 71 -6.40 -2.33 -5.21
C PHE A 71 -7.34 -1.47 -6.05
N ASP A 72 -8.02 -0.50 -5.44
CA ASP A 72 -8.99 0.38 -6.08
C ASP A 72 -8.39 1.76 -6.42
N PRO A 73 -8.40 2.20 -7.70
CA PRO A 73 -7.97 3.53 -8.10
C PRO A 73 -8.66 4.69 -7.38
N VAL A 74 -9.90 4.53 -6.90
CA VAL A 74 -10.58 5.59 -6.10
C VAL A 74 -9.99 5.70 -4.71
N ILE A 75 -9.58 4.57 -4.11
CA ILE A 75 -8.84 4.60 -2.85
C ILE A 75 -7.47 5.22 -3.07
N ALA A 76 -6.76 4.83 -4.14
CA ALA A 76 -5.47 5.44 -4.48
C ALA A 76 -5.56 6.96 -4.65
N ASP A 77 -6.60 7.47 -5.34
CA ASP A 77 -6.82 8.91 -5.53
C ASP A 77 -7.18 9.66 -4.23
N LEU A 78 -7.85 9.00 -3.28
CA LEU A 78 -8.05 9.56 -1.93
C LEU A 78 -6.71 9.62 -1.18
N GLU A 79 -5.94 8.53 -1.20
CA GLU A 79 -4.61 8.47 -0.60
C GLU A 79 -3.67 9.56 -1.19
N HIS A 80 -3.69 9.77 -2.52
CA HIS A 80 -2.93 10.85 -3.17
C HIS A 80 -3.34 12.23 -2.69
N ARG A 81 -4.64 12.49 -2.55
CA ARG A 81 -5.12 13.80 -2.07
C ARG A 81 -4.75 14.07 -0.62
N LEU A 82 -4.71 13.05 0.23
CA LEU A 82 -4.20 13.17 1.59
C LEU A 82 -2.72 13.51 1.59
N ASP A 83 -1.92 12.74 0.83
CA ASP A 83 -0.48 12.94 0.71
C ASP A 83 -0.15 14.34 0.14
N ASP A 84 -0.86 14.77 -0.91
CA ASP A 84 -0.68 16.07 -1.57
C ASP A 84 -0.97 17.25 -0.63
N ARG A 85 -2.07 17.17 0.14
CA ARG A 85 -2.42 18.20 1.11
C ARG A 85 -1.44 18.27 2.27
N GLU A 86 -0.93 17.11 2.69
CA GLU A 86 0.11 17.06 3.72
C GLU A 86 1.39 17.71 3.23
N TRP A 87 1.79 17.41 1.99
CA TRP A 87 2.93 18.01 1.33
C TRP A 87 2.78 19.54 1.23
N GLU A 88 1.62 20.04 0.79
CA GLU A 88 1.35 21.48 0.72
C GLU A 88 1.46 22.14 2.09
N ARG A 89 1.01 21.45 3.15
CA ARG A 89 1.10 21.93 4.53
C ARG A 89 2.55 22.01 5.01
N LEU A 90 3.35 20.99 4.73
CA LEU A 90 4.77 20.94 5.10
C LEU A 90 5.56 22.03 4.38
N ALA A 91 5.33 22.16 3.06
CA ALA A 91 5.88 23.25 2.25
C ALA A 91 5.48 24.64 2.81
N ALA A 92 4.21 24.83 3.16
CA ALA A 92 3.72 26.08 3.76
C ALA A 92 4.32 26.37 5.16
N ALA A 93 4.71 25.33 5.90
CA ALA A 93 5.39 25.46 7.19
C ALA A 93 6.90 25.77 7.05
N GLY A 94 7.42 25.88 5.82
CA GLY A 94 8.86 26.02 5.55
C GLY A 94 9.66 24.77 5.92
N LEU A 95 8.97 23.64 6.10
CA LEU A 95 9.57 22.34 6.31
C LEU A 95 9.52 21.61 4.97
N HIS A 96 10.62 21.63 4.22
CA HIS A 96 10.84 20.61 3.21
C HIS A 96 11.19 19.33 3.96
N ALA A 97 10.17 18.55 4.32
CA ALA A 97 10.42 17.20 4.76
C ALA A 97 11.09 16.48 3.57
N PRO A 98 12.31 15.94 3.72
CA PRO A 98 12.80 14.98 2.74
C PRO A 98 11.76 13.86 2.63
N GLY A 99 11.51 13.31 1.44
CA GLY A 99 10.46 12.32 1.17
C GLY A 99 10.39 11.10 2.10
N MET A 100 11.41 10.89 2.94
CA MET A 100 11.48 9.85 3.97
C MET A 100 10.77 10.18 5.30
N GLU A 101 10.42 11.43 5.56
CA GLU A 101 9.83 11.87 6.84
C GLU A 101 8.58 12.73 6.61
N SER A 102 7.51 12.13 6.06
CA SER A 102 6.16 12.71 6.21
C SER A 102 5.89 13.01 7.69
N ALA A 103 5.06 13.98 8.02
CA ALA A 103 4.63 14.26 9.40
C ALA A 103 3.32 13.50 9.69
N PRO A 104 2.91 13.32 10.95
CA PRO A 104 1.61 12.71 11.20
C PRO A 104 0.50 13.59 10.62
N VAL A 105 -0.37 12.99 9.79
CA VAL A 105 -1.58 13.63 9.25
C VAL A 105 -2.43 14.12 10.43
N PRO A 106 -2.85 15.40 10.45
CA PRO A 106 -3.80 15.90 11.45
C PRO A 106 -5.07 15.03 11.48
N GLU A 107 -5.48 14.62 12.68
CA GLU A 107 -6.57 13.65 12.92
C GLU A 107 -7.89 14.10 12.26
N ASP A 108 -8.11 15.41 12.17
CA ASP A 108 -9.28 16.04 11.54
C ASP A 108 -9.33 15.90 10.01
N LEU A 109 -8.19 15.75 9.32
CA LEU A 109 -8.13 15.59 7.86
C LEU A 109 -8.34 14.14 7.43
N ALA A 110 -7.72 13.20 8.15
CA ALA A 110 -7.93 11.78 7.93
C ALA A 110 -9.40 11.40 8.19
N ASP A 111 -10.03 12.01 9.20
CA ASP A 111 -11.41 11.70 9.57
C ASP A 111 -12.44 12.00 8.46
N TYR A 112 -12.26 13.03 7.61
CA TYR A 112 -13.20 13.32 6.52
C TYR A 112 -13.17 12.30 5.39
N GLU A 113 -11.97 11.88 4.98
CA GLU A 113 -11.83 10.90 3.91
C GLU A 113 -12.13 9.48 4.43
N ASP A 114 -11.78 9.19 5.68
CA ASP A 114 -12.23 8.00 6.39
C ASP A 114 -13.76 7.95 6.50
N GLU A 115 -14.45 9.08 6.76
CA GLU A 115 -15.91 9.14 6.79
C GLU A 115 -16.52 8.81 5.42
N TYR A 116 -15.86 9.21 4.32
CA TYR A 116 -16.32 8.86 2.97
C TYR A 116 -16.27 7.36 2.69
N ILE A 117 -15.16 6.68 3.01
CA ILE A 117 -14.98 5.25 2.75
C ILE A 117 -15.82 4.36 3.69
N ASN A 118 -16.17 4.86 4.88
CA ASN A 118 -17.02 4.15 5.84
C ASN A 118 -18.52 4.44 5.67
N ASP A 119 -18.92 5.39 4.81
CA ASP A 119 -20.33 5.64 4.47
C ASP A 119 -20.77 4.70 3.33
N ALA A 120 -21.53 3.66 3.67
CA ALA A 120 -22.03 2.67 2.70
C ALA A 120 -22.90 3.25 1.56
N ALA A 121 -23.47 4.46 1.73
CA ALA A 121 -24.21 5.15 0.67
C ALA A 121 -23.27 5.85 -0.31
N ARG A 122 -22.03 6.16 0.10
CA ARG A 122 -21.00 6.84 -0.71
C ARG A 122 -19.98 5.86 -1.26
N PHE A 123 -19.55 4.90 -0.46
CA PHE A 123 -18.56 3.90 -0.80
C PHE A 123 -19.09 2.49 -0.50
N ASN A 124 -19.42 1.77 -1.56
CA ASN A 124 -19.88 0.38 -1.48
C ASN A 124 -18.84 -0.54 -2.13
N MET A 125 -18.06 -1.26 -1.33
CA MET A 125 -16.97 -2.13 -1.81
C MET A 125 -17.46 -3.15 -2.85
N THR A 126 -18.62 -3.75 -2.65
CA THR A 126 -19.17 -4.75 -3.57
C THR A 126 -19.41 -4.15 -4.96
N LEU A 127 -20.00 -2.95 -5.03
CA LEU A 127 -20.19 -2.25 -6.30
C LEU A 127 -18.86 -1.81 -6.92
N ARG A 128 -17.87 -1.44 -6.09
CA ARG A 128 -16.52 -1.11 -6.57
C ARG A 128 -15.84 -2.32 -7.19
N VAL A 129 -15.82 -3.45 -6.50
CA VAL A 129 -15.22 -4.70 -6.99
C VAL A 129 -15.90 -5.16 -8.28
N ALA A 130 -17.24 -5.12 -8.35
CA ALA A 130 -17.96 -5.45 -9.57
C ALA A 130 -17.62 -4.52 -10.75
N ALA A 131 -17.37 -3.23 -10.48
CA ALA A 131 -16.96 -2.27 -11.50
C ALA A 131 -15.49 -2.41 -11.93
N LEU A 132 -14.65 -3.03 -11.10
CA LEU A 132 -13.24 -3.29 -11.39
C LEU A 132 -13.03 -4.62 -12.11
N PHE A 133 -13.88 -5.62 -11.87
CA PHE A 133 -13.81 -6.95 -12.50
C PHE A 133 -13.47 -6.92 -14.01
N PRO A 134 -14.25 -6.25 -14.89
CA PRO A 134 -13.98 -6.25 -16.34
C PRO A 134 -12.73 -5.44 -16.75
N LYS A 135 -12.07 -4.75 -15.82
CA LYS A 135 -10.79 -4.07 -16.06
C LYS A 135 -9.60 -4.95 -15.71
N ILE A 136 -9.83 -5.99 -14.90
CA ILE A 136 -8.81 -6.94 -14.46
C ILE A 136 -8.81 -8.14 -15.40
N ASP A 137 -10.00 -8.67 -15.72
CA ASP A 137 -10.22 -9.74 -16.70
C ASP A 137 -10.01 -9.21 -18.13
N VAL A 138 -8.83 -9.43 -18.71
CA VAL A 138 -8.42 -8.83 -19.99
C VAL A 138 -7.64 -9.77 -20.91
N ASP A 139 -7.02 -10.86 -20.42
CA ASP A 139 -6.16 -11.73 -21.24
C ASP A 139 -6.17 -13.21 -20.79
N PRO A 140 -7.15 -14.01 -21.24
CA PRO A 140 -8.31 -13.65 -22.07
C PRO A 140 -9.46 -13.09 -21.24
N ALA A 141 -10.27 -12.20 -21.81
CA ALA A 141 -11.54 -11.79 -21.18
C ALA A 141 -12.55 -12.95 -21.17
N ASP A 142 -12.54 -13.77 -20.13
CA ASP A 142 -13.27 -15.04 -20.04
C ASP A 142 -14.19 -15.18 -18.81
N ASP A 143 -14.52 -14.05 -18.17
CA ASP A 143 -15.32 -13.97 -16.95
C ASP A 143 -14.66 -14.67 -15.74
N ALA A 144 -13.34 -14.89 -15.77
CA ALA A 144 -12.55 -15.40 -14.66
C ALA A 144 -11.24 -14.62 -14.50
N VAL A 145 -11.01 -14.04 -13.32
CA VAL A 145 -9.76 -13.34 -13.02
C VAL A 145 -8.70 -14.34 -12.57
N THR A 146 -7.63 -14.48 -13.35
CA THR A 146 -6.48 -15.31 -13.01
C THR A 146 -5.51 -14.60 -12.06
N GLY A 147 -4.62 -15.35 -11.39
CA GLY A 147 -3.54 -14.77 -10.60
C GLY A 147 -2.57 -13.90 -11.40
N ALA A 148 -2.38 -14.21 -12.69
CA ALA A 148 -1.54 -13.41 -13.57
C ALA A 148 -2.18 -12.04 -13.86
N GLU A 149 -3.47 -12.00 -14.14
CA GLU A 149 -4.21 -10.76 -14.39
C GLU A 149 -4.31 -9.89 -13.14
N LEU A 150 -4.60 -10.51 -11.99
CA LEU A 150 -4.64 -9.81 -10.72
C LEU A 150 -3.27 -9.27 -10.32
N ALA A 151 -2.19 -10.02 -10.54
CA ALA A 151 -0.82 -9.55 -10.34
C ALA A 151 -0.47 -8.40 -11.30
N ALA A 152 -0.89 -8.47 -12.56
CA ALA A 152 -0.69 -7.39 -13.52
C ALA A 152 -1.45 -6.12 -13.14
N TRP A 153 -2.69 -6.26 -12.65
CA TRP A 153 -3.49 -5.16 -12.11
C TRP A 153 -2.80 -4.50 -10.91
N ASN A 154 -2.37 -5.30 -9.94
CA ASN A 154 -1.65 -4.82 -8.76
C ASN A 154 -0.35 -4.12 -9.19
N LEU A 155 0.44 -4.70 -10.08
CA LEU A 155 1.68 -4.09 -10.56
C LEU A 155 1.43 -2.75 -11.27
N ALA A 156 0.38 -2.64 -12.07
CA ALA A 156 0.01 -1.40 -12.72
C ALA A 156 -0.40 -0.31 -11.71
N SER A 157 -1.10 -0.70 -10.64
CA SER A 157 -1.46 0.20 -9.54
C SER A 157 -0.23 0.63 -8.74
N ALA A 158 0.69 -0.29 -8.43
CA ALA A 158 1.95 -0.01 -7.74
C ALA A 158 2.81 0.98 -8.52
N ARG A 159 3.00 0.74 -9.82
CA ARG A 159 3.77 1.64 -10.69
C ARG A 159 3.18 3.04 -10.76
N ARG A 160 1.85 3.16 -10.76
CA ARG A 160 1.17 4.47 -10.74
C ARG A 160 1.44 5.21 -9.44
N GLU A 161 1.38 4.51 -8.30
CA GLU A 161 1.68 5.05 -6.98
C GLU A 161 3.12 5.54 -6.87
N VAL A 162 4.07 4.68 -7.26
CA VAL A 162 5.50 4.96 -7.25
C VAL A 162 5.84 6.16 -8.14
N LEU A 163 5.25 6.23 -9.33
CA LEU A 163 5.47 7.34 -10.25
C LEU A 163 4.86 8.65 -9.75
N HIS A 164 3.68 8.61 -9.12
CA HIS A 164 3.06 9.79 -8.50
C HIS A 164 3.99 10.40 -7.45
N ARG A 165 4.52 9.55 -6.56
CA ARG A 165 5.47 9.97 -5.51
C ARG A 165 6.77 10.50 -6.10
N THR A 166 7.33 9.79 -7.07
CA THR A 166 8.56 10.21 -7.75
C THR A 166 8.38 11.60 -8.39
N ALA A 167 7.23 11.87 -9.01
CA ALA A 167 6.96 13.19 -9.58
C ALA A 167 6.95 14.30 -8.51
N ARG A 168 6.41 14.03 -7.31
CA ARG A 168 6.45 14.97 -6.19
C ARG A 168 7.86 15.20 -5.66
N GLU A 169 8.67 14.15 -5.56
CA GLU A 169 10.08 14.26 -5.19
C GLU A 169 10.88 15.03 -6.25
N LEU A 170 10.56 14.83 -7.54
CA LEU A 170 11.18 15.57 -8.62
C LEU A 170 10.87 17.06 -8.48
N ASP A 171 9.60 17.44 -8.29
CA ASP A 171 9.20 18.84 -8.10
C ASP A 171 9.86 19.51 -6.88
N LEU A 172 10.20 18.73 -5.84
CA LEU A 172 10.92 19.22 -4.66
C LEU A 172 12.39 19.53 -4.95
N HIS A 173 13.01 18.71 -5.80
CA HIS A 173 14.43 18.81 -6.13
C HIS A 173 14.69 19.68 -7.34
N ASP A 174 13.76 19.81 -8.29
CA ASP A 174 13.85 20.66 -9.48
C ASP A 174 13.72 22.15 -9.11
N ARG A 175 14.86 22.79 -8.83
CA ARG A 175 14.92 24.17 -8.33
C ARG A 175 14.84 25.19 -9.44
N ASP A 176 15.34 24.85 -10.63
CA ASP A 176 15.29 25.72 -11.80
C ASP A 176 14.05 25.50 -12.68
N HIS A 177 13.22 24.52 -12.33
CA HIS A 177 11.95 24.16 -12.96
C HIS A 177 12.13 23.73 -14.42
N ASP A 178 13.20 23.00 -14.72
CA ASP A 178 13.48 22.44 -16.05
C ASP A 178 12.84 21.07 -16.30
N GLY A 179 12.18 20.50 -15.28
CA GLY A 179 11.51 19.21 -15.32
C GLY A 179 12.43 18.01 -15.13
N ARG A 180 13.68 18.23 -14.69
CA ARG A 180 14.69 17.22 -14.42
C ARG A 180 15.42 17.57 -13.11
N VAL A 181 16.24 16.64 -12.63
CA VAL A 181 17.03 16.85 -11.42
C VAL A 181 18.50 16.78 -11.76
N ALA A 182 19.25 17.86 -11.53
CA ALA A 182 20.71 17.83 -11.57
C ALA A 182 21.27 17.29 -10.24
N PHE A 183 22.46 16.67 -10.28
CA PHE A 183 23.11 16.16 -9.07
C PHE A 183 23.32 17.25 -8.00
N SER A 184 23.56 18.50 -8.41
CA SER A 184 23.71 19.64 -7.49
C SER A 184 22.41 20.05 -6.80
N GLU A 185 21.26 19.67 -7.34
CA GLU A 185 19.94 19.98 -6.80
C GLU A 185 19.43 18.87 -5.87
N TYR A 186 19.90 17.64 -6.09
CA TYR A 186 19.63 16.53 -5.20
C TYR A 186 20.42 16.66 -3.90
N GLU A 187 19.74 17.06 -2.82
CA GLU A 187 20.37 17.22 -1.52
C GLU A 187 20.57 15.86 -0.82
N ARG A 188 21.69 15.74 -0.11
CA ARG A 188 21.93 14.58 0.77
C ARG A 188 20.80 14.50 1.81
N PRO A 189 20.26 13.30 2.09
CA PRO A 189 19.29 13.12 3.16
C PRO A 189 19.78 13.70 4.50
N SER A 190 18.88 14.28 5.29
CA SER A 190 19.20 14.95 6.56
C SER A 190 19.97 14.05 7.56
N TRP A 191 19.71 12.74 7.55
CA TRP A 191 20.40 11.76 8.37
C TRP A 191 21.84 11.48 7.90
N ALA A 192 22.14 11.66 6.62
CA ALA A 192 23.47 11.41 6.05
C ALA A 192 24.53 12.39 6.58
N TRP A 193 24.11 13.54 7.08
CA TRP A 193 24.99 14.52 7.73
C TRP A 193 25.54 14.04 9.07
N ARG A 194 24.96 12.99 9.68
CA ARG A 194 25.39 12.44 10.97
C ARG A 194 26.60 11.50 10.88
N PHE A 195 27.01 11.12 9.67
CA PHE A 195 28.07 10.13 9.43
C PHE A 195 29.34 10.73 8.79
N ASP A 196 29.45 12.06 8.71
CA ASP A 196 30.61 12.79 8.12
C ASP A 196 31.82 12.88 9.08
N ASP A 197 31.85 12.11 10.17
CA ASP A 197 33.01 12.05 11.06
C ASP A 197 34.10 11.17 10.42
N ASN A 198 35.14 11.84 9.90
CA ASN A 198 36.36 11.39 9.18
C ASN A 198 37.16 10.16 9.70
N ASN A 199 36.59 9.29 10.54
CA ASN A 199 37.25 8.11 11.08
C ASN A 199 36.35 6.87 11.26
N SER A 200 35.15 6.83 10.68
CA SER A 200 34.38 5.57 10.61
C SER A 200 34.50 4.94 9.23
N THR A 201 35.11 3.76 9.16
CA THR A 201 35.08 2.83 8.01
C THR A 201 33.68 2.30 7.67
N SER A 202 32.67 2.71 8.45
CA SER A 202 31.26 2.49 8.17
C SER A 202 30.73 3.67 7.37
N ASP A 203 31.16 3.80 6.13
CA ASP A 203 30.53 4.68 5.14
C ASP A 203 29.06 4.27 5.04
N GLY A 204 28.16 5.02 5.68
CA GLY A 204 26.72 4.79 5.60
C GLY A 204 26.28 4.71 4.14
N MET A 205 25.32 3.82 3.87
CA MET A 205 24.70 3.48 2.58
C MET A 205 24.90 4.58 1.53
N GLY A 206 25.81 4.39 0.55
CA GLY A 206 26.22 5.41 -0.44
C GLY A 206 25.15 5.80 -1.47
N TRP A 207 23.87 5.62 -1.15
CA TRP A 207 22.71 5.76 -2.04
C TRP A 207 22.57 7.16 -2.66
N TRP A 208 22.94 8.22 -1.95
CA TRP A 208 22.86 9.60 -2.47
C TRP A 208 24.16 10.06 -3.17
N LYS A 209 25.16 9.18 -3.31
CA LYS A 209 26.45 9.56 -3.90
C LYS A 209 26.33 9.71 -5.41
N GLU A 210 27.22 10.52 -5.98
CA GLU A 210 27.33 10.79 -7.43
C GLU A 210 27.43 9.51 -8.27
N GLY A 211 28.05 8.45 -7.73
CA GLY A 211 28.14 7.16 -8.40
C GLY A 211 26.78 6.50 -8.68
N HIS A 212 25.81 6.66 -7.78
CA HIS A 212 24.46 6.15 -7.98
C HIS A 212 23.69 7.01 -8.98
N PHE A 213 23.78 8.33 -8.83
CA PHE A 213 23.16 9.30 -9.74
C PHE A 213 23.63 9.05 -11.19
N ASN A 214 24.93 8.91 -11.40
CA ASN A 214 25.52 8.61 -12.71
C ASN A 214 25.16 7.22 -13.25
N ALA A 215 24.83 6.26 -12.38
CA ALA A 215 24.36 4.94 -12.81
C ALA A 215 22.89 4.98 -13.26
N ALA A 216 22.09 5.85 -12.63
CA ALA A 216 20.70 6.11 -12.99
C ALA A 216 20.58 6.98 -14.26
N ASP A 217 21.51 7.91 -14.48
CA ASP A 217 21.64 8.71 -15.69
C ASP A 217 21.97 7.80 -16.90
N MET A 218 20.92 7.47 -17.68
CA MET A 218 21.04 6.48 -18.74
C MET A 218 21.72 7.08 -19.96
N ASP A 219 21.35 8.31 -20.32
CA ASP A 219 21.83 8.99 -21.52
C ASP A 219 23.13 9.79 -21.29
N GLY A 220 23.51 10.02 -20.04
CA GLY A 220 24.75 10.68 -19.65
C GLY A 220 24.72 12.19 -19.80
N ASP A 221 23.53 12.81 -19.81
CA ASP A 221 23.39 14.26 -19.95
C ASP A 221 23.67 15.04 -18.66
N GLY A 222 23.84 14.34 -17.53
CA GLY A 222 24.10 14.90 -16.21
C GLY A 222 22.84 15.30 -15.43
N PHE A 223 21.65 14.99 -15.96
CA PHE A 223 20.36 15.25 -15.35
C PHE A 223 19.56 13.94 -15.28
N LEU A 224 18.64 13.84 -14.32
CA LEU A 224 17.69 12.73 -14.27
C LEU A 224 16.32 13.23 -14.69
N ASN A 225 15.80 12.70 -15.79
CA ASN A 225 14.38 12.87 -16.12
C ASN A 225 13.49 12.03 -15.17
N LEU A 226 12.18 12.22 -15.21
CA LEU A 226 11.24 11.51 -14.31
C LEU A 226 11.43 9.97 -14.32
N THR A 227 11.74 9.36 -15.46
CA THR A 227 11.94 7.90 -15.54
C THR A 227 13.26 7.48 -14.91
N GLU A 228 14.33 8.23 -15.14
CA GLU A 228 15.65 7.98 -14.55
C GLU A 228 15.65 8.26 -13.06
N PHE A 229 14.96 9.31 -12.63
CA PHE A 229 14.76 9.63 -11.22
C PHE A 229 13.89 8.58 -10.52
N ASN A 230 12.86 8.04 -11.18
CA ASN A 230 12.12 6.89 -10.67
C ASN A 230 13.03 5.68 -10.48
N ASN A 231 13.91 5.38 -11.45
CA ASN A 231 14.88 4.29 -11.31
C ASN A 231 15.88 4.55 -10.19
N PHE A 232 16.33 5.80 -10.02
CA PHE A 232 17.20 6.22 -8.94
C PHE A 232 16.53 6.04 -7.56
N LEU A 233 15.27 6.39 -7.40
CA LEU A 233 14.55 6.18 -6.13
C LEU A 233 14.16 4.70 -5.91
N HIS A 234 13.86 3.98 -6.99
CA HIS A 234 13.33 2.61 -7.00
C HIS A 234 14.21 1.69 -7.86
N PRO A 235 15.42 1.37 -7.38
CA PRO A 235 16.43 0.62 -8.13
C PRO A 235 16.02 -0.84 -8.39
N ALA A 236 15.19 -1.42 -7.52
CA ALA A 236 14.75 -2.80 -7.58
C ALA A 236 13.87 -3.05 -8.83
N ASP A 237 13.15 -2.01 -9.27
CA ASP A 237 12.28 -2.06 -10.45
C ASP A 237 12.99 -1.72 -11.75
N THR A 238 14.28 -1.36 -11.67
CA THR A 238 14.99 -0.91 -12.85
C THR A 238 15.26 -2.04 -13.84
N THR A 239 15.19 -1.70 -15.12
CA THR A 239 15.67 -2.56 -16.21
C THR A 239 17.04 -2.10 -16.74
N ASN A 240 17.58 -1.00 -16.19
CA ASN A 240 18.84 -0.41 -16.61
C ASN A 240 20.04 -1.27 -16.15
N PRO A 241 20.83 -1.84 -17.07
CA PRO A 241 21.98 -2.68 -16.72
C PRO A 241 23.07 -1.93 -15.93
N LYS A 242 23.24 -0.61 -16.15
CA LYS A 242 24.21 0.20 -15.40
C LYS A 242 23.84 0.25 -13.92
N LEU A 243 22.56 0.51 -13.65
CA LEU A 243 22.04 0.64 -12.30
C LEU A 243 21.97 -0.71 -11.57
N ILE A 244 21.57 -1.78 -12.27
CA ILE A 244 21.62 -3.16 -11.72
C ILE A 244 23.05 -3.52 -11.30
N HIS A 245 24.02 -3.25 -12.17
CA HIS A 245 25.43 -3.53 -11.86
C HIS A 245 25.96 -2.66 -10.71
N TRP A 246 25.52 -1.40 -10.62
CA TRP A 246 25.83 -0.55 -9.47
C TRP A 246 25.24 -1.13 -8.17
N LEU A 247 23.98 -1.57 -8.18
CA LEU A 247 23.34 -2.21 -7.02
C LEU A 247 24.10 -3.45 -6.56
N CYS A 248 24.53 -4.30 -7.51
CA CYS A 248 25.39 -5.45 -7.19
C CYS A 248 26.73 -5.03 -6.56
N LYS A 249 27.35 -3.93 -7.04
CA LYS A 249 28.58 -3.40 -6.43
C LYS A 249 28.38 -2.88 -5.03
N GLU A 250 27.24 -2.25 -4.74
CA GLU A 250 26.92 -1.81 -3.39
C GLU A 250 26.73 -3.01 -2.45
N GLU A 251 26.04 -4.07 -2.89
CA GLU A 251 25.92 -5.31 -2.10
C GLU A 251 27.27 -5.93 -1.77
N VAL A 252 28.21 -5.94 -2.73
CA VAL A 252 29.60 -6.35 -2.49
C VAL A 252 30.26 -5.41 -1.48
N ARG A 253 30.24 -4.09 -1.72
CA ARG A 253 30.91 -3.10 -0.88
C ARG A 253 30.45 -3.12 0.58
N GLU A 254 29.17 -3.39 0.83
CA GLU A 254 28.64 -3.46 2.20
C GLU A 254 29.09 -4.72 2.97
N ARG A 255 29.52 -5.77 2.27
CA ARG A 255 29.78 -7.10 2.85
C ARG A 255 31.22 -7.56 2.70
N ASP A 256 31.96 -6.96 1.80
CA ASP A 256 33.39 -7.11 1.59
C ASP A 256 34.14 -6.51 2.80
N LYS A 257 34.59 -7.39 3.70
CA LYS A 257 35.27 -7.01 4.95
C LYS A 257 36.76 -6.87 4.76
N ASP A 258 37.34 -7.64 3.85
CA ASP A 258 38.79 -7.60 3.58
C ASP A 258 39.18 -6.56 2.51
N ASN A 259 38.18 -5.93 1.88
CA ASN A 259 38.29 -4.88 0.86
C ASN A 259 39.01 -5.34 -0.41
N ASP A 260 38.82 -6.60 -0.81
CA ASP A 260 39.38 -7.16 -2.04
C ASP A 260 38.54 -6.87 -3.30
N GLY A 261 37.34 -6.31 -3.11
CA GLY A 261 36.39 -5.92 -4.16
C GLY A 261 35.49 -7.07 -4.64
N LYS A 262 35.52 -8.22 -3.97
CA LYS A 262 34.68 -9.39 -4.21
C LYS A 262 34.15 -9.93 -2.88
N LEU A 263 33.32 -10.98 -2.92
CA LEU A 263 32.86 -11.65 -1.72
C LEU A 263 33.45 -13.06 -1.63
N ASN A 264 34.22 -13.32 -0.57
CA ASN A 264 34.62 -14.67 -0.24
C ASN A 264 33.43 -15.47 0.35
N PHE A 265 33.58 -16.79 0.46
CA PHE A 265 32.52 -17.67 0.97
C PHE A 265 31.98 -17.24 2.35
N GLN A 266 32.85 -16.77 3.25
CA GLN A 266 32.44 -16.40 4.60
C GLN A 266 31.62 -15.11 4.62
N GLU A 267 31.94 -14.16 3.75
CA GLU A 267 31.19 -12.91 3.56
C GLU A 267 29.84 -13.18 2.92
N PHE A 268 29.80 -14.01 1.87
CA PHE A 268 28.55 -14.47 1.27
C PHE A 268 27.65 -15.19 2.29
N TYR A 269 28.20 -16.13 3.04
CA TYR A 269 27.45 -16.94 4.00
C TYR A 269 26.85 -16.09 5.13
N ASN A 270 27.65 -15.18 5.68
CA ASN A 270 27.21 -14.33 6.79
C ASN A 270 26.32 -13.16 6.34
N GLY A 271 26.47 -12.69 5.10
CA GLY A 271 25.89 -11.42 4.64
C GLY A 271 24.77 -11.54 3.60
N LEU A 272 24.76 -12.57 2.75
CA LEU A 272 23.80 -12.69 1.63
C LEU A 272 22.97 -13.97 1.68
N PHE A 273 23.56 -15.08 2.13
CA PHE A 273 22.95 -16.40 1.97
C PHE A 273 21.53 -16.49 2.53
N TYR A 274 21.30 -15.97 3.74
CA TYR A 274 19.97 -15.98 4.35
C TYR A 274 18.97 -15.09 3.58
N SER A 275 19.38 -13.90 3.17
CA SER A 275 18.55 -12.99 2.37
C SER A 275 18.11 -13.60 1.03
N VAL A 276 18.99 -14.36 0.37
CA VAL A 276 18.68 -15.05 -0.89
C VAL A 276 17.79 -16.27 -0.67
N ARG A 277 17.99 -17.00 0.44
CA ARG A 277 17.28 -18.26 0.71
C ARG A 277 15.81 -18.06 1.08
N HIS A 278 15.47 -16.97 1.77
CA HIS A 278 14.11 -16.72 2.26
C HIS A 278 13.02 -16.70 1.17
N TYR A 279 13.38 -16.63 -0.11
CA TYR A 279 12.42 -16.51 -1.22
C TYR A 279 12.17 -17.79 -2.02
N ASP A 280 12.98 -18.84 -1.88
CA ASP A 280 12.89 -20.05 -2.73
C ASP A 280 12.29 -21.28 -2.02
N ASP A 281 12.12 -21.28 -0.69
CA ASP A 281 11.99 -22.54 0.07
C ASP A 281 10.87 -22.50 1.15
N GLU A 282 9.62 -22.79 0.75
CA GLU A 282 8.58 -23.32 1.68
C GLU A 282 8.87 -24.78 2.07
N THR A 283 9.88 -25.43 1.47
CA THR A 283 10.32 -26.76 1.89
C THR A 283 11.41 -26.66 2.95
N SER A 284 10.96 -26.47 4.20
CA SER A 284 11.71 -26.64 5.44
C SER A 284 12.62 -27.87 5.41
N THR A 285 13.86 -27.70 4.96
CA THR A 285 14.94 -28.61 5.33
C THR A 285 15.46 -28.12 6.66
N ASP A 286 15.04 -28.85 7.69
CA ASP A 286 15.50 -28.80 9.08
C ASP A 286 16.97 -28.37 9.22
N ASP A 287 17.20 -27.07 9.46
CA ASP A 287 18.53 -26.48 9.68
C ASP A 287 19.06 -26.77 11.11
N SER A 288 18.43 -27.71 11.86
CA SER A 288 18.88 -28.13 13.19
C SER A 288 20.31 -28.69 13.26
N ASN A 289 20.98 -28.90 12.12
CA ASN A 289 22.35 -29.43 12.06
C ASN A 289 23.46 -28.39 11.75
N GLY A 290 23.15 -27.10 11.56
CA GLY A 290 24.20 -26.07 11.39
C GLY A 290 25.17 -26.30 10.23
N SER A 291 24.72 -26.98 9.17
CA SER A 291 25.56 -27.31 8.02
C SER A 291 25.63 -26.15 7.03
N ASP A 292 26.84 -25.79 6.60
CA ASP A 292 27.09 -24.79 5.56
C ASP A 292 26.89 -25.32 4.13
N ALA A 293 26.46 -26.58 3.98
CA ALA A 293 26.33 -27.26 2.69
C ALA A 293 25.37 -26.56 1.69
N PRO A 294 24.18 -26.07 2.09
CA PRO A 294 23.31 -25.32 1.18
C PRO A 294 23.97 -24.03 0.69
N ALA A 295 24.66 -23.32 1.58
CA ALA A 295 25.38 -22.10 1.22
C ALA A 295 26.55 -22.36 0.27
N ARG A 296 27.31 -23.43 0.49
CA ARG A 296 28.39 -23.84 -0.43
C ARG A 296 27.85 -24.15 -1.81
N LYS A 297 26.70 -24.82 -1.89
CA LYS A 297 26.04 -25.11 -3.18
C LYS A 297 25.64 -23.81 -3.89
N SER A 298 24.98 -22.88 -3.19
CA SER A 298 24.60 -21.58 -3.78
C SER A 298 25.81 -20.78 -4.21
N PHE A 299 26.86 -20.72 -3.38
CA PHE A 299 28.11 -20.04 -3.71
C PHE A 299 28.74 -20.58 -5.00
N SER A 300 28.90 -21.91 -5.11
CA SER A 300 29.46 -22.53 -6.32
C SER A 300 28.57 -22.42 -7.56
N GLN A 301 27.28 -22.09 -7.41
CA GLN A 301 26.40 -21.81 -8.55
C GLN A 301 26.54 -20.37 -9.06
N LEU A 302 26.93 -19.45 -8.18
CA LEU A 302 27.14 -18.04 -8.51
C LEU A 302 28.58 -17.77 -8.99
N ASP A 303 29.56 -18.49 -8.45
CA ASP A 303 30.97 -18.44 -8.84
C ASP A 303 31.14 -19.11 -10.23
N LEU A 304 30.97 -18.32 -11.28
CA LEU A 304 30.98 -18.80 -12.68
C LEU A 304 32.40 -19.00 -13.18
N ASP A 305 33.34 -18.15 -12.75
CA ASP A 305 34.75 -18.25 -13.14
C ASP A 305 35.57 -19.21 -12.27
N ASN A 306 34.99 -19.73 -11.18
CA ASN A 306 35.56 -20.67 -10.23
C ASN A 306 36.83 -20.15 -9.56
N ASP A 307 36.94 -18.84 -9.35
CA ASP A 307 38.07 -18.23 -8.65
C ASP A 307 37.91 -18.25 -7.12
N GLY A 308 36.76 -18.72 -6.63
CA GLY A 308 36.45 -18.85 -5.20
C GLY A 308 35.98 -17.55 -4.55
N LEU A 309 35.67 -16.51 -5.35
CA LEU A 309 35.17 -15.21 -4.93
C LEU A 309 33.98 -14.81 -5.80
N LEU A 310 32.99 -14.12 -5.25
CA LEU A 310 31.85 -13.61 -6.02
C LEU A 310 32.06 -12.16 -6.42
N SER A 311 32.11 -11.91 -7.72
CA SER A 311 32.14 -10.57 -8.30
C SER A 311 30.73 -9.95 -8.36
N ALA A 312 30.66 -8.62 -8.54
CA ALA A 312 29.39 -7.91 -8.72
C ALA A 312 28.59 -8.43 -9.93
N ASP A 313 29.25 -8.88 -11.00
CA ASP A 313 28.57 -9.43 -12.17
C ASP A 313 27.90 -10.78 -11.86
N GLU A 314 28.50 -11.57 -10.98
CA GLU A 314 27.99 -12.88 -10.54
C GLU A 314 26.82 -12.77 -9.54
N LEU A 315 26.65 -11.60 -8.89
CA LEU A 315 25.48 -11.34 -8.05
C LEU A 315 24.23 -10.92 -8.82
N LYS A 316 24.33 -10.54 -10.11
CA LYS A 316 23.18 -10.11 -10.93
C LYS A 316 21.99 -11.09 -10.91
N PRO A 317 22.17 -12.43 -10.97
CA PRO A 317 21.05 -13.36 -10.96
C PRO A 317 20.27 -13.39 -9.64
N ILE A 318 20.89 -12.97 -8.53
CA ILE A 318 20.26 -12.98 -7.20
C ILE A 318 19.84 -11.59 -6.74
N ILE A 319 20.17 -10.53 -7.49
CA ILE A 319 19.89 -9.16 -7.05
C ILE A 319 18.40 -8.91 -6.84
N GLY A 320 17.53 -9.49 -7.66
CA GLY A 320 16.07 -9.39 -7.50
C GLY A 320 15.51 -10.16 -6.29
N LYS A 321 16.30 -11.04 -5.67
CA LYS A 321 15.97 -11.68 -4.39
C LYS A 321 16.41 -10.82 -3.21
N LEU A 322 17.53 -10.12 -3.35
CA LEU A 322 18.04 -9.18 -2.36
C LEU A 322 17.20 -7.90 -2.31
N HIS A 323 16.75 -7.46 -3.49
CA HIS A 323 15.93 -6.27 -3.71
C HIS A 323 14.70 -6.69 -4.52
N PRO A 324 13.63 -7.19 -3.87
CA PRO A 324 12.41 -7.57 -4.57
C PRO A 324 11.75 -6.37 -5.25
N ALA A 325 11.47 -6.52 -6.54
CA ALA A 325 10.76 -5.51 -7.34
C ALA A 325 9.26 -5.48 -7.00
N GLU A 326 8.55 -4.42 -7.39
CA GLU A 326 7.11 -4.27 -7.22
C GLU A 326 6.31 -5.43 -7.84
N ASN A 327 6.83 -6.06 -8.89
CA ASN A 327 6.20 -7.24 -9.49
C ASN A 327 6.13 -8.44 -8.51
N PHE A 328 7.13 -8.59 -7.64
CA PHE A 328 7.14 -9.63 -6.62
C PHE A 328 6.04 -9.38 -5.59
N TYR A 329 5.92 -8.16 -5.07
CA TYR A 329 4.87 -7.79 -4.11
C TYR A 329 3.47 -7.85 -4.73
N ALA A 330 3.32 -7.38 -5.97
CA ALA A 330 2.06 -7.46 -6.72
C ALA A 330 1.57 -8.90 -6.88
N LYS A 331 2.49 -9.83 -7.16
CA LYS A 331 2.20 -11.26 -7.24
C LYS A 331 1.82 -11.84 -5.87
N GLN A 332 2.58 -11.57 -4.81
CA GLN A 332 2.23 -12.05 -3.46
C GLN A 332 0.84 -11.57 -3.02
N GLN A 333 0.50 -10.31 -3.30
CA GLN A 333 -0.83 -9.77 -3.01
C GLN A 333 -1.91 -10.49 -3.83
N ALA A 334 -1.66 -10.79 -5.11
CA ALA A 334 -2.60 -11.55 -5.94
C ALA A 334 -2.80 -12.99 -5.43
N ASP A 335 -1.70 -13.69 -5.12
CA ASP A 335 -1.73 -15.06 -4.59
C ASP A 335 -2.49 -15.11 -3.24
N TYR A 336 -2.26 -14.13 -2.35
CA TYR A 336 -3.01 -13.99 -1.11
C TYR A 336 -4.50 -13.81 -1.37
N VAL A 337 -4.89 -12.87 -2.25
CA VAL A 337 -6.29 -12.59 -2.55
C VAL A 337 -7.00 -13.82 -3.12
N ILE A 338 -6.36 -14.55 -4.04
CA ILE A 338 -6.89 -15.80 -4.57
C ILE A 338 -7.06 -16.82 -3.46
N SER A 339 -6.06 -17.01 -2.60
CA SER A 339 -6.15 -17.99 -1.50
C SER A 339 -7.32 -17.74 -0.54
N GLN A 340 -7.78 -16.50 -0.42
CA GLN A 340 -8.86 -16.10 0.49
C GLN A 340 -10.23 -16.06 -0.19
N ALA A 341 -10.31 -15.67 -1.47
CA ALA A 341 -11.57 -15.45 -2.17
C ALA A 341 -12.00 -16.62 -3.07
N ASP A 342 -11.06 -17.46 -3.53
CA ASP A 342 -11.32 -18.64 -4.36
C ASP A 342 -11.98 -19.74 -3.52
N THR A 343 -13.31 -19.73 -3.52
CA THR A 343 -14.12 -20.63 -2.70
C THR A 343 -14.21 -22.02 -3.32
N ASN A 344 -14.20 -22.09 -4.65
CA ASN A 344 -14.35 -23.33 -5.40
C ASN A 344 -13.00 -24.07 -5.63
N LYS A 345 -11.88 -23.39 -5.39
CA LYS A 345 -10.48 -23.86 -5.51
C LYS A 345 -10.06 -24.21 -6.93
N ASP A 346 -10.56 -23.49 -7.93
CA ASP A 346 -10.18 -23.64 -9.32
C ASP A 346 -8.95 -22.81 -9.72
N GLY A 347 -8.43 -22.01 -8.79
CA GLY A 347 -7.24 -21.16 -8.96
C GLY A 347 -7.53 -19.83 -9.65
N GLN A 348 -8.80 -19.49 -9.87
CA GLN A 348 -9.26 -18.25 -10.51
C GLN A 348 -10.38 -17.63 -9.68
N LEU A 349 -10.72 -16.37 -9.97
CA LEU A 349 -11.77 -15.64 -9.27
C LEU A 349 -12.89 -15.28 -10.21
N SER A 350 -14.06 -15.88 -10.01
CA SER A 350 -15.29 -15.45 -10.66
C SER A 350 -15.79 -14.14 -10.07
N LEU A 351 -16.61 -13.40 -10.83
CA LEU A 351 -17.24 -12.17 -10.33
C LEU A 351 -17.99 -12.40 -9.01
N ASN A 352 -18.68 -13.54 -8.88
CA ASN A 352 -19.43 -13.91 -7.68
C ASN A 352 -18.52 -14.05 -6.45
N GLU A 353 -17.39 -14.75 -6.59
CA GLU A 353 -16.41 -14.91 -5.50
C GLU A 353 -15.83 -13.56 -5.07
N MET A 354 -15.56 -12.67 -6.04
CA MET A 354 -15.05 -11.33 -5.76
C MET A 354 -16.07 -10.45 -5.00
N ILE A 355 -17.36 -10.50 -5.37
CA ILE A 355 -18.41 -9.70 -4.72
C ILE A 355 -18.89 -10.26 -3.38
N GLU A 356 -18.74 -11.57 -3.17
CA GLU A 356 -19.03 -12.25 -1.89
C GLU A 356 -17.90 -12.01 -0.87
N ASN A 357 -16.67 -11.84 -1.34
CA ASN A 357 -15.48 -11.59 -0.51
C ASN A 357 -14.81 -10.22 -0.79
N PRO A 358 -15.56 -9.09 -0.80
CA PRO A 358 -15.02 -7.81 -1.24
C PRO A 358 -13.93 -7.30 -0.28
N TYR A 359 -14.01 -7.65 1.00
CA TYR A 359 -13.07 -7.22 2.04
C TYR A 359 -11.63 -7.72 1.82
N VAL A 360 -11.44 -8.85 1.14
CA VAL A 360 -10.12 -9.41 0.85
C VAL A 360 -9.29 -8.44 -0.02
N PHE A 361 -9.95 -7.74 -0.94
CA PHE A 361 -9.33 -6.76 -1.85
C PHE A 361 -8.96 -5.44 -1.16
N TYR A 362 -9.58 -5.15 -0.01
CA TYR A 362 -9.32 -3.96 0.81
C TYR A 362 -8.64 -4.31 2.12
N SER A 363 -8.01 -5.50 2.22
CA SER A 363 -7.33 -5.97 3.43
C SER A 363 -6.35 -4.95 4.00
N ALA A 364 -5.65 -4.24 3.11
CA ALA A 364 -4.72 -3.15 3.40
C ALA A 364 -5.33 -1.92 4.11
N LEU A 365 -6.66 -1.75 4.08
CA LEU A 365 -7.35 -0.63 4.71
C LEU A 365 -7.85 -0.93 6.12
N PHE A 366 -7.64 -2.16 6.62
CA PHE A 366 -7.98 -2.52 7.99
C PHE A 366 -6.79 -2.34 8.92
N THR A 367 -7.02 -1.81 10.12
CA THR A 367 -5.98 -1.71 11.15
C THR A 367 -5.70 -3.07 11.79
N GLU A 368 -4.46 -3.28 12.26
CA GLU A 368 -4.02 -4.48 13.01
C GLU A 368 -4.99 -4.87 14.14
N ASP A 369 -5.64 -3.89 14.80
CA ASP A 369 -6.62 -4.13 15.88
C ASP A 369 -7.90 -4.85 15.42
N ASP A 370 -8.19 -4.91 14.11
CA ASP A 370 -9.33 -5.64 13.52
C ASP A 370 -8.98 -7.10 13.14
N TYR A 371 -7.69 -7.44 13.16
CA TYR A 371 -7.19 -8.81 13.09
C TYR A 371 -7.07 -9.32 14.51
N GLY A 372 -8.16 -9.90 15.03
CA GLY A 372 -8.07 -10.72 16.23
C GLY A 372 -6.99 -11.78 16.03
N SER A 373 -5.86 -11.60 16.71
CA SER A 373 -4.71 -12.50 16.85
C SER A 373 -4.90 -13.86 16.16
N HIS A 374 -4.62 -13.92 14.85
CA HIS A 374 -4.42 -15.21 14.18
C HIS A 374 -2.97 -15.61 14.45
N ASP A 375 -2.79 -16.22 15.61
CA ASP A 375 -1.57 -16.79 16.15
C ASP A 375 -1.24 -18.09 15.38
N GLU A 376 -1.01 -18.00 14.06
CA GLU A 376 -0.55 -19.13 13.23
C GLU A 376 0.41 -18.67 12.12
N LEU A 377 1.52 -18.03 12.49
CA LEU A 377 2.75 -18.05 11.71
C LEU A 377 3.92 -18.25 12.66
N ARG A 378 4.30 -19.52 12.85
CA ARG A 378 5.50 -19.93 13.56
C ARG A 378 6.25 -20.98 12.75
#